data_AF-A0A532UF83-F1
#
_entry.id   AF-A0A532UF83-F1
#
_cell.length_a   1.000
_cell.length_b   1.000
_cell.length_c   1.000
_cell.angle_alpha   90.00
_cell.angle_beta   90.00
_cell.angle_gamma   90.00
#
_symmetry.space_group_name_H-M   'P 1'
#
loop_
_entity.id
_entity.type
_entity.pdbx_description
1 polymer ?
#
loop_
_entity_poly.entity_id
_entity_poly.type
_entity_poly.pdbx_seq_one_letter_code
_entity_poly.pdbx_strand_id
1 'polypeptide(L)' 'MKQGRLRERLLRLIEEFSGKRLLVVGDMIADEFVYGKIDRISREAPVLILKYEESVILPGGGANAVNNIAT' A
#
# COMPACT_ATOMS: atom_id res chain seq x y z
N MET A 1 4.92 30.10 -20.91
CA MET A 1 5.58 30.66 -19.70
C MET A 1 5.01 30.17 -18.35
N LYS A 2 3.68 30.00 -18.16
CA LYS A 2 3.11 29.55 -16.87
C LYS A 2 3.46 28.10 -16.46
N GLN A 3 3.51 27.17 -17.41
CA GLN A 3 3.80 25.75 -17.12
C GLN A 3 5.25 25.52 -16.62
N GLY A 4 6.24 26.22 -17.19
CA GLY A 4 7.63 26.13 -16.74
C GLY A 4 7.81 26.56 -15.28
N ARG A 5 7.16 27.67 -14.90
CA ARG A 5 7.18 28.18 -13.52
C ARG A 5 6.52 27.22 -12.52
N LEU A 6 5.42 26.56 -12.89
CA LEU A 6 4.78 25.56 -12.05
C LEU A 6 5.70 24.35 -11.84
N ARG A 7 6.31 23.84 -12.91
CA ARG A 7 7.24 22.70 -12.84
C ARG A 7 8.42 23.00 -11.89
N GLU A 8 9.07 24.14 -12.05
CA GLU A 8 10.17 24.54 -11.16
C GLU A 8 9.76 24.70 -9.69
N ARG A 9 8.52 25.14 -9.44
CA ARG A 9 8.00 25.21 -8.07
C ARG A 9 7.78 23.81 -7.49
N LEU A 10 7.19 22.91 -8.26
CA LEU A 10 6.93 21.54 -7.79
C LEU A 10 8.24 20.78 -7.51
N LEU A 11 9.25 20.94 -8.36
CA LEU A 11 10.56 20.34 -8.15
C LEU A 11 11.23 20.85 -6.87
N ARG A 12 11.18 22.17 -6.62
CA ARG A 12 11.68 22.75 -5.36
C ARG A 12 10.95 22.20 -4.12
N LEU A 13 9.64 22.04 -4.18
CA LEU A 13 8.89 21.48 -3.05
C LEU A 13 9.28 20.03 -2.75
N ILE A 14 9.60 19.23 -3.78
CA ILE A 14 10.08 17.86 -3.60
C ILE A 14 11.47 17.86 -2.94
N GLU A 15 12.36 18.75 -3.36
CA GLU A 15 13.69 18.91 -2.73
C GLU A 15 13.57 19.26 -1.23
N GLU A 16 12.55 20.04 -0.86
CA GLU A 16 12.28 20.41 0.53
C GLU A 16 11.73 19.27 1.40
N PHE A 17 11.36 18.10 0.85
CA PHE A 17 10.86 16.98 1.67
C PHE A 17 11.99 16.32 2.48
N SER A 18 13.23 16.40 2.00
CA SER A 18 14.38 15.79 2.66
C SER A 18 14.61 16.38 4.06
N GLY A 19 14.88 15.51 5.04
CA GLY A 19 15.17 15.89 6.43
C GLY A 19 13.97 16.40 7.23
N LYS A 20 12.75 16.39 6.67
CA LYS A 20 11.54 16.68 7.44
C LYS A 20 11.27 15.55 8.43
N ARG A 21 10.86 15.91 9.64
CA ARG A 21 10.43 14.96 10.68
C ARG A 21 8.92 14.89 10.67
N LEU A 22 8.39 13.70 10.49
CA LEU A 22 6.95 13.43 10.47
C LEU A 22 6.59 12.49 11.62
N LEU A 23 5.44 12.72 12.23
CA LEU A 23 4.82 11.82 13.20
C LEU A 23 3.56 11.24 12.58
N VAL A 24 3.46 9.92 12.54
CA VAL A 24 2.25 9.21 12.11
C VAL A 24 1.51 8.71 13.36
N VAL A 25 0.24 9.05 13.48
CA VAL A 25 -0.64 8.55 14.54
C VAL A 25 -1.81 7.83 13.88
N GLY A 26 -1.93 6.54 14.14
CA GLY A 26 -2.97 5.69 13.57
C GLY A 26 -2.72 4.22 13.91
N ASP A 27 -3.65 3.36 13.52
CA ASP A 27 -3.55 1.93 13.77
C ASP A 27 -2.57 1.26 12.81
N MET A 28 -1.68 0.44 13.36
CA MET A 28 -0.72 -0.33 12.58
C MET A 28 -1.36 -1.67 12.21
N ILE A 29 -1.58 -1.88 10.91
CA ILE A 29 -2.25 -3.07 10.39
C ILE A 29 -1.27 -3.82 9.49
N ALA A 30 -1.35 -5.15 9.50
CA ALA A 30 -0.70 -6.00 8.52
C ALA A 30 -1.78 -6.57 7.59
N ASP A 31 -1.74 -6.16 6.32
CA ASP A 31 -2.68 -6.65 5.31
C ASP A 31 -2.11 -7.94 4.73
N GLU A 32 -2.81 -9.06 4.94
CA GLU A 32 -2.46 -10.35 4.34
C GLU A 32 -3.26 -10.58 3.05
N PHE A 33 -2.53 -10.82 1.96
CA PHE A 33 -3.07 -11.19 0.67
C PHE A 33 -2.83 -12.68 0.45
N VAL A 34 -3.90 -13.47 0.44
CA VAL A 34 -3.85 -14.91 0.17
C VAL A 34 -4.13 -15.14 -1.31
N TYR A 35 -3.19 -15.77 -2.00
CA TYR A 35 -3.28 -16.13 -3.41
C TYR A 35 -3.52 -17.63 -3.57
N GLY A 36 -4.40 -17.96 -4.51
CA GLY A 36 -4.73 -19.34 -4.84
C GLY A 36 -5.51 -19.44 -6.14
N LYS A 37 -5.55 -20.64 -6.70
CA LYS A 37 -6.35 -20.96 -7.88
C LYS A 37 -7.66 -21.60 -7.48
N ILE A 38 -8.72 -21.36 -8.25
CA ILE A 38 -10.01 -22.03 -8.06
C ILE A 38 -9.80 -23.53 -8.32
N ASP A 39 -10.11 -24.34 -7.31
CA ASP A 39 -10.02 -25.80 -7.42
C ASP A 39 -11.39 -26.40 -7.77
N ARG A 40 -12.43 -26.01 -7.03
CA ARG A 40 -13.81 -26.52 -7.22
C ARG A 40 -14.87 -25.65 -6.54
N ILE A 41 -16.13 -25.95 -6.82
CA ILE A 41 -17.28 -25.43 -6.05
C ILE A 41 -17.52 -26.33 -4.83
N SER A 42 -17.87 -25.75 -3.68
CA SER A 42 -18.23 -26.51 -2.48
C SER A 42 -19.53 -27.31 -2.68
N ARG A 43 -19.60 -28.49 -2.06
CA ARG A 43 -20.81 -29.32 -2.04
C ARG A 43 -21.77 -28.94 -0.90
N GLU A 44 -21.29 -28.15 0.06
CA GLU A 44 -22.04 -27.76 1.27
C GLU A 44 -22.73 -26.40 1.11
N ALA A 45 -22.16 -25.52 0.27
CA ALA A 45 -22.69 -24.19 0.00
C ALA A 45 -22.21 -23.72 -1.38
N PRO A 46 -22.91 -22.76 -2.03
CA PRO A 46 -22.51 -22.23 -3.34
C PRO A 46 -21.33 -21.25 -3.23
N VAL A 47 -20.19 -21.72 -2.75
CA VAL A 47 -18.93 -20.95 -2.59
C VAL A 47 -17.78 -21.66 -3.30
N LEU A 48 -16.76 -20.89 -3.72
CA LEU A 48 -15.55 -21.41 -4.36
C LEU A 48 -14.55 -21.91 -3.32
N ILE A 49 -13.93 -23.05 -3.59
CA ILE A 49 -12.80 -23.57 -2.84
C ILE A 49 -11.53 -23.24 -3.62
N LEU A 50 -10.62 -22.50 -2.98
CA LEU A 50 -9.31 -22.16 -3.53
C LEU A 50 -8.27 -23.19 -3.08
N LYS A 51 -7.39 -23.59 -4.00
CA LYS A 51 -6.13 -24.24 -3.67
C LYS A 51 -5.10 -23.15 -3.38
N TYR A 52 -4.64 -23.09 -2.14
CA TYR A 52 -3.62 -22.15 -1.69
C TYR A 52 -2.33 -22.26 -2.52
N GLU A 53 -1.77 -21.12 -2.89
CA GLU A 53 -0.46 -21.02 -3.55
C GLU A 53 0.53 -20.26 -2.65
N GLU A 54 0.19 -19.05 -2.23
CA GLU A 54 1.07 -18.22 -1.38
C GLU A 54 0.29 -17.17 -0.59
N SER A 55 0.94 -16.57 0.41
CA SER A 55 0.47 -15.39 1.13
C SER A 55 1.56 -14.32 1.11
N VAL A 56 1.15 -13.06 0.94
CA VAL A 56 2.02 -11.89 1.06
C VAL A 56 1.48 -10.98 2.15
N ILE A 57 2.33 -10.57 3.08
CA ILE A 57 1.97 -9.61 4.12
C ILE A 57 2.57 -8.26 3.78
N LEU A 58 1.74 -7.22 3.73
CA LEU A 58 2.15 -5.84 3.45
C LEU A 58 1.70 -4.91 4.59
N PRO A 59 2.38 -3.75 4.77
CA PRO A 59 1.91 -2.73 5.71
C PRO A 59 0.54 -2.19 5.29
N GLY A 60 -0.45 -2.34 6.16
CA GLY A 60 -1.80 -1.80 6.04
C GLY A 60 -2.04 -0.61 6.97
N GLY A 61 -3.17 0.09 6.79
CA GLY A 61 -3.57 1.19 7.67
C GLY A 61 -2.46 2.25 7.87
N GLY A 62 -2.21 2.61 9.13
CA GLY A 62 -1.15 3.55 9.51
C GLY A 62 0.26 3.05 9.18
N ALA A 63 0.47 1.73 9.07
CA ALA A 63 1.75 1.16 8.69
C ALA A 63 2.09 1.45 7.22
N ASN A 64 1.08 1.51 6.33
CA ASN A 64 1.28 1.94 4.94
C ASN A 64 1.74 3.40 4.87
N ALA A 65 1.16 4.29 5.69
CA ALA A 65 1.58 5.69 5.74
C ALA A 65 3.04 5.83 6.20
N VAL A 66 3.44 5.08 7.24
CA VAL A 66 4.84 5.01 7.69
C VAL A 66 5.75 4.49 6.57
N ASN A 67 5.36 3.39 5.88
CA ASN A 67 6.14 2.80 4.80
C ASN A 67 6.42 3.80 3.66
N ASN A 68 5.42 4.60 3.27
CA ASN A 68 5.61 5.64 2.25
C ASN A 68 6.53 6.78 2.69
N ILE A 69 6.54 7.13 3.99
CA ILE A 69 7.31 8.26 4.52
C ILE A 69 8.75 7.87 4.87
N ALA A 70 9.00 6.60 5.19
CA ALA A 70 10.31 6.09 5.56
C ALA A 70 11.28 5.90 4.37
N THR A 71 10.79 6.05 3.14
CA THR A 71 11.55 5.85 1.88
C THR A 71 12.09 7.17 1.35
#